data_AF-A0A6G0YEJ5-F1
#
_entry.id   AF-A0A6G0YEJ5-F1
#
_cell.length_a   1.000
_cell.length_b   1.000
_cell.length_c   1.000
_cell.angle_alpha   90.00
_cell.angle_beta   90.00
_cell.angle_gamma   90.00
#
_symmetry.space_group_name_H-M   'P 1'
#
loop_
_entity.id
_entity.type
_entity.pdbx_description
1 polymer ?
#
loop_
_entity_poly.entity_id
_entity_poly.type
_entity_poly.pdbx_seq_one_letter_code
_entity_poly.pdbx_strand_id
1 'polypeptide(L)'
;IAVLHHLATSDRRLKALKEINRVLAVGGQALVYVWAKEQCRNQNLSTYLKQSKINNKHKPESLVESTKEFCVDSIDVNLPIHTNRSNFIHNDLLVPWKLNQKKEQEKESETHLRYYHVFEEYELKLLCEQIHDCKVIDYYYDQGNWCVIFEKIKI
;
A
#
# COMPACT_ATOMS: atom_id res chain seq x y z
N ILE A 1 -7.08 -7.67 -4.32
CA ILE A 1 -6.93 -6.51 -5.25
C ILE A 1 -6.90 -5.25 -4.40
N ALA A 2 -5.83 -4.46 -4.52
CA ALA A 2 -5.56 -3.29 -3.69
C ALA A 2 -6.46 -2.11 -4.07
N VAL A 3 -7.34 -1.70 -3.17
CA VAL A 3 -8.21 -0.52 -3.36
C VAL A 3 -7.99 0.51 -2.25
N LEU A 4 -7.69 0.08 -1.02
CA LEU A 4 -7.54 0.97 0.12
C LEU A 4 -6.27 1.85 0.07
N HIS A 5 -5.14 1.35 -0.45
CA HIS A 5 -3.85 2.07 -0.52
C HIS A 5 -3.93 3.34 -1.33
N HIS A 6 -4.83 3.39 -2.29
CA HIS A 6 -4.98 4.53 -3.18
C HIS A 6 -5.80 5.67 -2.56
N LEU A 7 -6.35 5.47 -1.36
CA LEU A 7 -7.18 6.46 -0.67
C LEU A 7 -6.32 7.27 0.30
N ALA A 8 -6.12 8.54 -0.05
CA ALA A 8 -5.17 9.43 0.64
C ALA A 8 -5.47 9.69 2.11
N THR A 9 -6.75 9.86 2.44
CA THR A 9 -7.15 10.22 3.81
C THR A 9 -7.65 8.99 4.57
N SER A 10 -7.34 8.92 5.86
CA SER A 10 -7.89 7.92 6.78
C SER A 10 -9.43 7.82 6.69
N ASP A 11 -10.13 8.96 6.62
CA ASP A 11 -11.59 8.99 6.48
C ASP A 11 -12.12 8.26 5.24
N ARG A 12 -11.45 8.41 4.10
CA ARG A 12 -11.82 7.70 2.86
C ARG A 12 -11.56 6.20 2.98
N ARG A 13 -10.47 5.80 3.66
CA ARG A 13 -10.18 4.39 3.96
C ARG A 13 -11.25 3.78 4.87
N LEU A 14 -11.63 4.50 5.93
CA LEU A 14 -12.72 4.09 6.81
C LEU A 14 -14.07 4.00 6.08
N LYS A 15 -14.40 4.99 5.22
CA LYS A 15 -15.62 4.94 4.40
C LYS A 15 -15.63 3.72 3.48
N ALA A 16 -14.50 3.38 2.84
CA ALA A 16 -14.40 2.17 2.03
C ALA A 16 -14.62 0.89 2.85
N LEU A 17 -14.04 0.79 4.06
CA LEU A 17 -14.29 -0.34 4.96
C LEU A 17 -15.75 -0.43 5.40
N LYS A 18 -16.39 0.71 5.69
CA LYS A 18 -17.83 0.78 6.00
C LYS A 18 -18.68 0.30 4.84
N GLU A 19 -18.32 0.64 3.60
CA GLU A 19 -19.03 0.15 2.41
C GLU A 19 -18.86 -1.36 2.20
N ILE A 20 -17.66 -1.90 2.48
CA ILE A 20 -17.45 -3.36 2.49
C ILE A 20 -18.36 -4.02 3.54
N ASN A 21 -18.36 -3.50 4.78
CA ASN A 21 -19.22 -4.03 5.84
C ASN A 21 -20.73 -3.90 5.51
N ARG A 22 -21.14 -2.81 4.85
CA ARG A 22 -22.54 -2.57 4.48
C ARG A 22 -23.10 -3.67 3.59
N VAL A 23 -22.30 -4.16 2.62
CA VAL A 23 -22.73 -5.19 1.67
C VAL A 23 -22.64 -6.63 2.20
N LEU A 24 -21.95 -6.86 3.33
CA LEU A 24 -21.96 -8.15 3.99
C LEU A 24 -23.33 -8.46 4.59
N ALA A 25 -23.76 -9.71 4.45
CA ALA A 25 -24.81 -10.27 5.29
C ALA A 25 -24.31 -10.37 6.75
N VAL A 26 -25.22 -10.39 7.71
CA VAL A 26 -24.89 -10.66 9.11
C VAL A 26 -24.25 -12.05 9.23
N GLY A 27 -23.13 -12.15 9.94
CA GLY A 27 -22.26 -13.33 10.00
C GLY A 27 -21.36 -13.50 8.77
N GLY A 28 -21.49 -12.64 7.75
CA GLY A 28 -20.62 -12.63 6.58
C GLY A 28 -19.26 -12.03 6.91
N GLN A 29 -18.22 -12.56 6.26
CA GLN A 29 -16.84 -12.17 6.49
C GLN A 29 -16.23 -11.49 5.26
N ALA A 30 -15.35 -10.53 5.49
CA ALA A 30 -14.51 -9.91 4.47
C ALA A 30 -13.03 -10.11 4.80
N LEU A 31 -12.25 -10.40 3.77
CA LEU A 31 -10.80 -10.43 3.82
C LEU A 31 -10.24 -9.20 3.09
N VAL A 32 -9.47 -8.39 3.81
CA VAL A 32 -8.85 -7.17 3.26
C VAL A 32 -7.34 -7.28 3.37
N TYR A 33 -6.66 -7.07 2.24
CA TYR A 33 -5.20 -7.06 2.14
C TYR A 33 -4.70 -5.63 1.89
N VAL A 34 -3.70 -5.21 2.65
CA VAL A 34 -3.06 -3.92 2.51
C VAL A 34 -1.54 -3.98 2.47
N TRP A 35 -0.86 -3.28 1.54
CA TRP A 35 0.60 -3.11 1.54
C TRP A 35 1.07 -2.65 2.91
N ALA A 36 2.01 -3.42 3.47
CA ALA A 36 2.69 -3.11 4.70
C ALA A 36 3.85 -2.14 4.43
N LYS A 37 4.09 -1.20 5.33
CA LYS A 37 5.32 -0.42 5.34
C LYS A 37 6.51 -1.34 5.63
N GLU A 38 6.32 -2.28 6.53
CA GLU A 38 7.30 -3.29 6.93
C GLU A 38 7.41 -4.37 5.86
N GLN A 39 8.48 -4.34 5.07
CA GLN A 39 8.74 -5.32 4.00
C GLN A 39 9.72 -6.44 4.43
N CYS A 40 10.20 -6.38 5.68
CA CYS A 40 10.98 -7.42 6.34
C CYS A 40 10.31 -7.79 7.66
N ARG A 41 10.06 -9.07 7.91
CA ARG A 41 9.49 -9.54 9.17
C ARG A 41 10.20 -10.81 9.63
N ASN A 42 10.59 -10.87 10.90
CA ASN A 42 11.31 -12.00 11.49
C ASN A 42 12.53 -12.45 10.65
N GLN A 43 13.35 -11.49 10.21
CA GLN A 43 14.52 -11.69 9.34
C GLN A 43 14.18 -12.24 7.93
N ASN A 44 12.90 -12.43 7.61
CA ASN A 44 12.44 -12.85 6.30
C ASN A 44 11.99 -11.65 5.48
N LEU A 45 12.64 -11.46 4.34
CA LEU A 45 12.22 -10.47 3.35
C LEU A 45 10.93 -10.91 2.67
N SER A 46 10.03 -9.95 2.41
CA SER A 46 8.88 -10.15 1.55
C SER A 46 9.31 -10.52 0.13
N THR A 47 8.41 -11.16 -0.62
CA THR A 47 8.61 -11.42 -2.05
C THR A 47 8.99 -10.15 -2.81
N TYR A 48 8.41 -9.01 -2.44
CA TYR A 48 8.69 -7.70 -3.02
C TYR A 48 10.17 -7.31 -2.93
N LEU A 49 10.79 -7.43 -1.75
CA LEU A 49 12.23 -7.16 -1.59
C LEU A 49 13.12 -8.27 -2.15
N LYS A 50 12.69 -9.54 -2.09
CA LYS A 50 13.44 -10.67 -2.67
C LYS A 50 13.68 -10.48 -4.17
N GLN A 51 12.71 -9.91 -4.89
CA GLN A 51 12.84 -9.62 -6.31
C GLN A 51 13.86 -8.51 -6.63
N SER A 52 14.23 -7.68 -5.65
CA SER A 52 15.33 -6.72 -5.76
C SER A 52 16.68 -7.43 -5.87
N LYS A 53 16.92 -8.41 -4.98
CA LYS A 53 18.19 -9.17 -4.92
C LYS A 53 18.47 -9.98 -6.19
N ILE A 54 17.43 -10.48 -6.85
CA ILE A 54 17.57 -11.19 -8.13
C ILE A 54 18.02 -10.23 -9.24
N ASN A 55 17.49 -9.02 -9.26
CA ASN A 55 17.82 -8.02 -10.28
C ASN A 55 19.17 -7.33 -10.05
N ASN A 56 19.65 -7.27 -8.80
CA ASN A 56 20.87 -6.53 -8.42
C ASN A 56 22.16 -7.36 -8.43
N LYS A 57 22.19 -8.59 -8.96
CA LYS A 57 23.44 -9.38 -9.12
C LYS A 57 24.53 -8.69 -9.97
N HIS A 58 24.24 -7.56 -10.63
CA HIS A 58 25.16 -6.84 -11.51
C HIS A 58 25.29 -5.32 -11.25
N LYS A 59 24.90 -4.77 -10.08
CA LYS A 59 25.11 -3.34 -9.80
C LYS A 59 25.97 -3.11 -8.55
N PRO A 60 27.00 -2.24 -8.63
CA PRO A 60 27.87 -1.96 -7.49
C PRO A 60 27.12 -1.21 -6.39
N GLU A 61 27.46 -1.55 -5.15
CA GLU A 61 26.99 -0.93 -3.92
C GLU A 61 27.57 0.48 -3.78
N SER A 62 26.77 1.51 -4.02
CA SER A 62 26.89 2.84 -3.39
C SER A 62 25.98 3.85 -4.10
N LEU A 63 24.69 3.86 -3.76
CA LEU A 63 23.88 5.06 -3.93
C LEU A 63 23.02 5.20 -2.69
N VAL A 64 23.36 6.21 -1.88
CA VAL A 64 22.47 6.80 -0.88
C VAL A 64 21.15 7.07 -1.60
N GLU A 65 20.05 6.46 -1.15
CA GLU A 65 18.71 6.68 -1.72
C GLU A 65 18.31 8.13 -1.46
N SER A 66 18.69 9.02 -2.38
CA SER A 66 18.15 10.37 -2.46
C SER A 66 16.69 10.21 -2.86
N THR A 67 15.78 10.32 -1.88
CA THR A 67 14.34 10.40 -2.12
C THR A 67 14.09 11.61 -3.01
N LYS A 68 13.68 11.35 -4.27
CA LYS A 68 13.21 12.43 -5.13
C LYS A 68 11.88 12.90 -4.58
N GLU A 69 11.84 14.16 -4.19
CA GLU A 69 10.66 14.82 -3.66
C GLU A 69 9.87 15.47 -4.81
N PHE A 70 8.55 15.36 -4.76
CA PHE A 70 7.67 16.04 -5.71
C PHE A 70 7.07 17.27 -5.05
N CYS A 71 7.60 18.45 -5.39
CA CYS A 71 7.02 19.73 -4.97
C CYS A 71 5.95 20.18 -5.96
N VAL A 72 4.82 20.65 -5.43
CA VAL A 72 3.82 21.39 -6.19
C VAL A 72 4.00 22.87 -5.82
N ASP A 73 4.44 23.72 -6.76
CA ASP A 73 4.81 25.13 -6.51
C ASP A 73 3.71 25.99 -5.85
N SER A 74 2.48 25.49 -5.76
CA SER A 74 1.31 26.18 -5.22
C SER A 74 0.81 25.65 -3.85
N ILE A 75 1.40 24.57 -3.32
CA ILE A 75 0.99 23.95 -2.06
C ILE A 75 2.25 23.44 -1.32
N ASP A 76 2.43 23.80 -0.05
CA ASP A 76 3.47 23.27 0.86
C ASP A 76 3.21 21.79 1.24
N VAL A 77 3.05 20.93 0.23
CA VAL A 77 2.92 19.48 0.40
C VAL A 77 4.01 18.84 -0.41
N ASN A 78 4.90 18.15 0.29
CA ASN A 78 6.00 17.43 -0.30
C ASN A 78 5.78 15.92 -0.11
N LEU A 79 5.62 15.19 -1.21
CA LEU A 79 5.43 13.74 -1.18
C LEU A 79 6.66 13.03 -1.76
N PRO A 80 7.26 12.07 -1.03
CA PRO A 80 8.42 11.34 -1.50
C PRO A 80 8.04 10.39 -2.64
N ILE A 81 8.86 10.36 -3.68
CA ILE A 81 8.74 9.38 -4.77
C ILE A 81 9.49 8.11 -4.37
N HIS A 82 8.77 7.00 -4.33
CA HIS A 82 9.28 5.71 -3.94
C HIS A 82 10.06 5.02 -5.07
N THR A 83 11.15 4.37 -4.69
CA THR A 83 11.95 3.55 -5.60
C THR A 83 11.41 2.12 -5.60
N ASN A 84 11.10 1.60 -6.79
CA ASN A 84 10.54 0.25 -6.90
C ASN A 84 11.51 -0.80 -6.34
N ARG A 85 11.00 -1.74 -5.54
CA ARG A 85 11.73 -2.81 -4.83
C ARG A 85 12.74 -2.32 -3.78
N SER A 86 12.54 -1.12 -3.22
CA SER A 86 13.19 -0.68 -1.98
C SER A 86 12.23 -0.70 -0.78
N ASN A 87 12.77 -0.49 0.42
CA ASN A 87 11.95 -0.36 1.63
C ASN A 87 11.08 0.90 1.57
N PHE A 88 9.88 0.84 2.15
CA PHE A 88 9.06 2.02 2.33
C PHE A 88 9.54 2.80 3.56
N ILE A 89 9.95 4.04 3.36
CA ILE A 89 10.42 4.92 4.44
C ILE A 89 9.24 5.72 5.04
N HIS A 90 8.33 6.17 4.17
CA HIS A 90 7.14 6.94 4.53
C HIS A 90 5.87 6.12 4.31
N ASN A 91 4.79 6.43 5.02
CA ASN A 91 3.47 5.83 4.80
C ASN A 91 2.84 6.38 3.53
N ASP A 92 2.93 7.69 3.34
CA ASP A 92 2.39 8.41 2.20
C ASP A 92 3.50 8.68 1.17
N LEU A 93 3.31 8.17 -0.04
CA LEU A 93 4.34 8.23 -1.09
C LEU A 93 3.75 8.15 -2.49
N LEU A 94 4.54 8.60 -3.46
CA LEU A 94 4.24 8.49 -4.88
C LEU A 94 4.96 7.28 -5.47
N VAL A 95 4.22 6.37 -6.10
CA VAL A 95 4.77 5.21 -6.81
C VAL A 95 4.77 5.49 -8.32
N PRO A 96 5.94 5.41 -8.99
CA PRO A 96 6.01 5.49 -10.44
C PRO A 96 5.20 4.40 -11.14
N TRP A 97 4.41 4.81 -12.15
CA TRP A 97 3.62 3.91 -12.97
C TRP A 97 3.75 4.29 -14.44
N LYS A 98 4.19 3.32 -15.24
CA LYS A 98 4.35 3.48 -16.68
C LYS A 98 3.10 2.97 -17.38
N LEU A 99 2.56 3.77 -18.28
CA LEU A 99 1.52 3.31 -19.18
C LEU A 99 2.12 2.36 -20.21
N ASN A 100 1.56 1.17 -20.39
CA ASN A 100 1.94 0.30 -21.49
C ASN A 100 1.34 0.85 -22.79
N GLN A 101 2.08 1.71 -23.49
CA GLN A 101 1.71 2.13 -24.84
C GLN A 101 2.03 1.00 -25.84
N LYS A 102 1.08 0.70 -26.74
CA LYS A 102 1.34 -0.19 -27.89
C LYS A 102 2.46 0.42 -28.73
N LYS A 103 3.36 -0.44 -29.24
CA LYS A 103 4.66 -0.16 -29.89
C LYS A 103 4.61 0.68 -31.19
N GLU A 104 3.71 1.64 -31.37
CA GLU A 104 3.58 2.30 -32.68
C GLU A 104 4.29 3.64 -32.84
N GLN A 105 4.75 4.31 -31.78
CA GLN A 105 5.62 5.50 -31.94
C GLN A 105 6.61 5.61 -30.78
N GLU A 106 7.87 5.93 -31.09
CA GLU A 106 8.99 6.18 -30.17
C GLU A 106 8.80 7.46 -29.31
N LYS A 107 7.62 7.65 -28.71
CA LYS A 107 7.47 8.64 -27.63
C LYS A 107 7.98 8.01 -26.34
N GLU A 108 8.84 8.73 -25.63
CA GLU A 108 9.25 8.36 -24.27
C GLU A 108 8.03 7.96 -23.45
N SER A 109 8.09 6.79 -22.80
CA SER A 109 7.01 6.30 -21.95
C SER A 109 6.78 7.28 -20.81
N GLU A 110 5.69 8.03 -20.86
CA GLU A 110 5.33 8.96 -19.80
C GLU A 110 5.14 8.17 -18.49
N THR A 111 5.88 8.58 -17.45
CA THR A 111 5.80 7.97 -16.13
C THR A 111 4.89 8.82 -15.28
N HIS A 112 3.70 8.29 -14.96
CA HIS A 112 2.78 8.93 -14.04
C HIS A 112 3.11 8.54 -12.60
N LEU A 113 2.79 9.41 -11.66
CA LEU A 113 2.95 9.16 -10.24
C LEU A 113 1.58 8.84 -9.63
N ARG A 114 1.48 7.73 -8.90
CA ARG A 114 0.26 7.33 -8.20
C ARG A 114 0.48 7.40 -6.70
N TYR A 115 -0.45 8.01 -5.99
CA TYR A 115 -0.43 8.02 -4.54
C TYR A 115 -0.68 6.61 -3.97
N TYR A 116 0.11 6.28 -2.94
CA TYR A 116 -0.08 5.12 -2.08
C TYR A 116 0.05 5.53 -0.62
N HIS A 117 -0.80 4.92 0.20
CA HIS A 117 -0.66 4.82 1.65
C HIS A 117 -0.25 3.38 1.98
N VAL A 118 0.98 3.16 2.46
CA VAL A 118 1.41 1.88 3.02
C VAL A 118 1.15 1.86 4.52
N PHE A 119 0.56 0.77 5.00
CA PHE A 119 0.03 0.67 6.35
C PHE A 119 1.11 0.19 7.32
N GLU A 120 1.13 0.77 8.52
CA GLU A 120 1.91 0.25 9.64
C GLU A 120 1.20 -0.91 10.35
N GLU A 121 1.95 -1.64 11.18
CA GLU A 121 1.37 -2.67 12.04
C GLU A 121 0.18 -2.12 12.85
N TYR A 122 -0.90 -2.89 12.87
CA TYR A 122 -2.20 -2.59 13.50
C TYR A 122 -3.02 -1.44 12.92
N GLU A 123 -2.52 -0.61 12.00
CA GLU A 123 -3.28 0.53 11.47
C GLU A 123 -4.61 0.07 10.84
N LEU A 124 -4.58 -0.95 9.99
CA LEU A 124 -5.79 -1.48 9.36
C LEU A 124 -6.77 -2.07 10.38
N LYS A 125 -6.25 -2.75 11.42
CA LYS A 125 -7.07 -3.33 12.49
C LYS A 125 -7.84 -2.24 13.24
N LEU A 126 -7.13 -1.18 13.64
CA LEU A 126 -7.71 -0.03 14.35
C LEU A 126 -8.75 0.71 13.50
N LEU A 127 -8.59 0.74 12.17
CA LEU A 127 -9.60 1.28 11.26
C LEU A 127 -10.87 0.41 11.21
N CYS A 128 -10.73 -0.91 11.17
CA CYS A 128 -11.87 -1.83 11.21
C CYS A 128 -12.64 -1.73 12.53
N GLU A 129 -11.95 -1.55 13.67
CA GLU A 129 -12.56 -1.43 15.00
C GLU A 129 -13.41 -0.16 15.19
N GLN A 130 -13.29 0.83 14.29
CA GLN A 130 -14.16 2.02 14.28
C GLN A 130 -15.55 1.76 13.68
N ILE A 131 -15.81 0.55 13.17
CA ILE A 131 -17.11 0.17 12.60
C ILE A 131 -17.93 -0.54 13.67
N HIS A 132 -19.05 0.06 14.05
CA HIS A 132 -19.88 -0.37 15.18
C HIS A 132 -20.40 -1.83 15.11
N ASP A 133 -20.79 -2.30 13.93
CA ASP A 133 -21.37 -3.62 13.66
C ASP A 133 -20.34 -4.59 13.05
N CYS A 134 -19.07 -4.40 13.38
CA CYS A 134 -17.94 -5.16 12.83
C CYS A 134 -17.09 -5.77 13.95
N LYS A 135 -16.69 -7.03 13.78
CA LYS A 135 -15.74 -7.72 14.66
C LYS A 135 -14.54 -8.19 13.86
N VAL A 136 -13.34 -7.82 14.30
CA VAL A 136 -12.09 -8.40 13.76
C VAL A 136 -11.96 -9.84 14.24
N ILE A 137 -11.89 -10.78 13.29
CA ILE A 137 -11.77 -12.22 13.54
C ILE A 137 -10.29 -12.63 13.57
N ASP A 138 -9.51 -12.12 12.62
CA ASP A 138 -8.09 -12.42 12.51
C ASP A 138 -7.32 -11.22 11.92
N TYR A 139 -6.04 -11.12 12.28
CA TYR A 139 -5.13 -10.09 11.81
C TYR A 139 -3.70 -10.62 11.71
N TYR A 140 -3.17 -10.68 10.49
CA TYR A 140 -1.87 -11.29 10.22
C TYR A 140 -1.11 -10.59 9.10
N TYR A 141 0.16 -10.96 8.94
CA TYR A 141 1.01 -10.46 7.85
C TYR A 141 1.27 -11.54 6.82
N ASP A 142 1.24 -11.15 5.55
CA ASP A 142 1.46 -12.04 4.42
C ASP A 142 2.28 -11.35 3.32
N GLN A 143 3.55 -11.76 3.17
CA GLN A 143 4.47 -11.36 2.10
C GLN A 143 4.49 -9.85 1.76
N GLY A 144 4.55 -8.99 2.78
CA GLY A 144 4.60 -7.54 2.60
C GLY A 144 3.22 -6.88 2.63
N ASN A 145 2.20 -7.59 3.13
CA ASN A 145 0.85 -7.08 3.31
C ASN A 145 0.35 -7.34 4.73
N TRP A 146 -0.34 -6.36 5.31
CA TRP A 146 -1.23 -6.56 6.46
C TRP A 146 -2.58 -7.07 5.99
N CYS A 147 -3.12 -8.05 6.70
CA CYS A 147 -4.33 -8.76 6.32
C CYS A 147 -5.28 -8.75 7.51
N VAL A 148 -6.55 -8.42 7.27
CA VAL A 148 -7.60 -8.51 8.29
C VAL A 148 -8.75 -9.35 7.75
N ILE A 149 -9.25 -10.24 8.59
CA ILE A 149 -10.54 -10.89 8.41
C ILE A 149 -11.48 -10.24 9.42
N PHE A 150 -12.55 -9.62 8.94
CA PHE A 150 -13.59 -9.09 9.82
C PHE A 150 -14.96 -9.63 9.44
N GLU A 151 -15.84 -9.71 10.42
CA GLU A 151 -17.20 -10.23 10.31
C GLU A 151 -18.21 -9.15 10.68
N LYS A 152 -19.31 -9.09 9.93
CA LYS A 152 -20.44 -8.26 10.30
C LYS A 152 -21.26 -8.93 11.39
N ILE A 153 -21.41 -8.27 12.53
CA ILE A 153 -22.18 -8.79 13.66
C ILE A 153 -23.60 -8.21 13.69
N LYS A 154 -24.52 -8.94 14.29
CA LYS A 154 -25.84 -8.42 14.62
C LYS A 154 -25.69 -7.55 15.88
N ILE A 155 -26.13 -6.30 15.81
CA ILE A 155 -26.31 -5.43 16.97
C ILE A 155 -27.69 -5.69 17.59
#